data_AF-A0A378AXQ4-F1
#
_entry.id   AF-A0A378AXQ4-F1
#
_cell.length_a   1.000
_cell.length_b   1.000
_cell.length_c   1.000
_cell.angle_alpha   90.00
_cell.angle_beta   90.00
_cell.angle_gamma   90.00
#
_symmetry.space_group_name_H-M   'P 1'
#
loop_
_entity.id
_entity.type
_entity.pdbx_description
1 polymer ?
#
loop_
_entity_poly.entity_id
_entity_poly.type
_entity_poly.pdbx_seq_one_letter_code
_entity_poly.pdbx_strand_id
1 'polypeptide(L)' 'MTGTISAPLYLLRGLQLIGWRDMPHALDYLFADGVLREGTLVAI' A
#
# COMPACT_ATOMS: atom_id res chain seq x y z
N MET A 1 -6.83 3.17 -18.56
CA MET A 1 -5.72 2.25 -18.28
C MET A 1 -5.61 2.12 -16.77
N THR A 2 -6.31 1.16 -16.17
CA THR A 2 -6.21 0.84 -14.75
C THR A 2 -4.86 0.18 -14.51
N GLY A 3 -3.83 0.99 -14.28
CA GLY A 3 -2.55 0.51 -13.81
C GLY A 3 -2.78 -0.07 -12.43
N THR A 4 -2.77 -1.39 -12.31
CA THR A 4 -2.74 -2.07 -11.02
C THR A 4 -1.57 -1.49 -10.24
N ILE A 5 -1.85 -0.65 -9.24
CA ILE A 5 -0.83 -0.09 -8.36
C ILE A 5 -0.26 -1.29 -7.60
N SER A 6 0.80 -1.88 -8.17
CA SER A 6 1.41 -3.11 -7.69
C SER A 6 2.24 -2.77 -6.48
N ALA A 7 1.60 -2.84 -5.32
CA ALA A 7 2.27 -2.58 -4.07
C ALA A 7 3.13 -3.79 -3.68
N PRO A 8 4.44 -3.59 -3.43
CA PRO A 8 5.33 -4.70 -3.09
C PRO A 8 4.95 -5.34 -1.76
N LEU A 9 5.05 -6.67 -1.73
CA LEU A 9 4.78 -7.48 -0.54
C LEU A 9 6.08 -7.74 0.21
N TYR A 10 6.09 -7.43 1.50
CA TYR A 10 7.21 -7.65 2.40
C TYR A 10 6.83 -8.69 3.44
N LEU A 11 7.70 -9.68 3.64
CA LEU A 11 7.58 -10.60 4.75
C LEU A 11 8.41 -10.07 5.92
N LEU A 12 7.75 -9.45 6.90
CA LEU A 12 8.39 -8.87 8.08
C LEU A 12 7.97 -9.66 9.31
N ARG A 13 8.91 -10.39 9.91
CA ARG A 13 8.67 -11.21 11.13
C ARG A 13 7.49 -12.19 10.98
N GLY A 14 7.30 -12.75 9.79
CA GLY A 14 6.20 -13.67 9.48
C GLY A 14 4.89 -12.99 9.08
N LEU A 15 4.83 -11.66 9.09
CA LEU A 15 3.68 -10.89 8.60
C LEU A 15 3.90 -10.50 7.13
N GLN A 16 2.91 -10.77 6.29
CA GLN A 16 2.88 -10.27 4.92
C GLN A 16 2.29 -8.86 4.92
N LEU A 17 3.13 -7.88 4.62
CA LEU A 17 2.78 -6.47 4.61
C LEU A 17 2.86 -5.93 3.19
N ILE A 18 1.90 -5.11 2.83
CA ILE A 18 1.97 -4.30 1.63
C ILE A 18 2.68 -3.00 2.02
N GLY A 19 3.73 -2.62 1.30
CA GLY A 19 4.51 -1.45 1.65
C GLY A 19 4.95 -0.63 0.44
N TRP A 20 5.35 0.61 0.69
CA TRP A 20 5.94 1.49 -0.32
C TRP A 20 7.17 2.15 0.27
N ARG A 21 8.15 2.42 -0.61
CA ARG A 21 9.32 3.22 -0.23
C ARG A 21 8.99 4.71 -0.20
N ASP A 22 8.14 5.15 -1.13
CA ASP A 22 7.78 6.55 -1.30
C ASP A 22 6.32 6.80 -0.90
N MET A 23 6.11 7.87 -0.13
CA MET A 23 4.80 8.29 0.38
C MET A 23 3.75 8.57 -0.72
N PRO A 24 4.10 9.15 -1.89
CA PRO A 24 3.12 9.36 -2.97
C PRO A 24 2.45 8.06 -3.45
N HIS A 25 3.22 6.99 -3.63
CA HIS A 25 2.66 5.70 -4.05
C HIS A 25 1.78 5.06 -2.97
N ALA A 26 2.11 5.27 -1.70
CA ALA A 26 1.27 4.82 -0.60
C ALA A 26 -0.08 5.54 -0.61
N LEU A 27 -0.08 6.87 -0.81
CA LEU A 27 -1.29 7.68 -0.90
C LEU A 27 -2.14 7.33 -2.12
N ASP A 28 -1.52 7.16 -3.29
CA ASP A 28 -2.24 6.74 -4.50
C ASP A 28 -2.92 5.38 -4.32
N TYR A 29 -2.27 4.45 -3.61
CA TYR A 29 -2.89 3.17 -3.27
C TYR A 29 -4.00 3.31 -2.22
N LEU A 30 -3.76 4.06 -1.15
CA LEU A 30 -4.70 4.29 -0.05
C LEU A 30 -5.98 4.95 -0.54
N PHE A 31 -5.88 5.92 -1.45
CA PHE A 31 -7.01 6.67 -2.01
C PHE A 31 -7.40 6.20 -3.42
N ALA A 32 -6.99 4.98 -3.80
CA ALA A 32 -7.33 4.43 -5.10
C ALA A 32 -8.84 4.44 -5.34
N ASP A 33 -9.26 4.86 -6.53
CA ASP A 33 -10.66 4.90 -6.96
C ASP A 33 -11.55 5.86 -6.14
N GLY A 34 -10.96 6.85 -5.47
CA GLY A 34 -11.69 7.85 -4.68
C GLY A 34 -12.24 7.33 -3.35
N VAL A 35 -11.85 6.11 -2.97
CA VAL A 35 -12.24 5.47 -1.71
C VAL A 35 -10.99 5.22 -0.88
N LEU A 36 -11.03 5.61 0.39
CA LEU A 36 -9.95 5.28 1.32
C LEU A 36 -10.02 3.79 1.65
N ARG A 37 -8.95 3.05 1.33
CA ARG A 37 -8.82 1.64 1.71
C ARG A 37 -8.71 1.53 3.23
N GLU A 38 -9.56 0.68 3.83
CA GLU A 38 -9.52 0.39 5.25
C GLU A 38 -8.48 -0.68 5.59
N GLY A 39 -7.78 -0.52 6.71
CA GLY A 39 -6.77 -1.46 7.18
C GLY A 39 -5.86 -0.88 8.26
N THR A 40 -4.91 -1.69 8.73
CA THR A 40 -3.89 -1.25 9.69
C THR A 40 -2.70 -0.67 8.95
N LEU A 41 -2.47 0.62 9.12
CA LEU A 41 -1.29 1.28 8.57
C LEU A 41 -0.10 1.09 9.52
N VAL A 42 0.99 0.54 8.98
CA VAL A 42 2.25 0.37 9.70
C VAL A 42 3.31 1.22 9.00
N ALA A 43 3.82 2.25 9.69
CA ALA A 43 4.96 3.04 9.25
C ALA A 43 6.19 2.63 10.06
N ILE A 44 7.31 2.35 9.37
CA ILE A 44 8.57 1.88 9.96
C ILE A 44 9.69 2.78 9.44
#